data_AF-A0A4Q7UE90-F1
#
_entry.id   AF-A0A4Q7UE90-F1
#
_cell.length_a   1.000
_cell.length_b   1.000
_cell.length_c   1.000
_cell.angle_alpha   90.00
_cell.angle_beta   90.00
_cell.angle_gamma   90.00
#
_symmetry.space_group_name_H-M   'P 1'
#
loop_
_entity.id
_entity.type
_entity.pdbx_description
1 polymer ?
#
loop_
_entity_poly.entity_id
_entity_poly.type
_entity_poly.pdbx_seq_one_letter_code
_entity_poly.pdbx_strand_id
1 'polypeptide(L)'
;MLAAAECYLEAAAPADAARCFLAAGEPIRAAVAYVEQAMYREAADAYLSEGQFLWTAWLLAHRVDDIQSARALVEQRGQLDDIRWQLVRARCDAAQDIHAERILLVLGDVQRLQAWPDGAADPIEEWAVAVATALRRPDQAALIFAASARGGSAGAVVRWRDWFKREYGEELVLPPGLGEGNGQ
;
A
#
# COMPACT_ATOMS: atom_id res chain seq x y z
N MET A 1 -29.33 -1.38 -10.28
CA MET A 1 -28.34 -1.65 -9.22
C MET A 1 -27.22 -0.63 -9.21
N LEU A 2 -26.57 -0.33 -10.34
CA LEU A 2 -25.48 0.68 -10.39
C LEU A 2 -25.90 2.10 -9.99
N ALA A 3 -27.05 2.58 -10.48
CA ALA A 3 -27.59 3.89 -10.07
C ALA A 3 -27.85 3.97 -8.55
N ALA A 4 -28.23 2.85 -7.90
CA ALA A 4 -28.38 2.82 -6.45
C ALA A 4 -27.02 2.85 -5.73
N ALA A 5 -26.01 2.18 -6.29
CA ALA A 5 -24.65 2.23 -5.75
C ALA A 5 -24.07 3.65 -5.78
N GLU A 6 -24.29 4.39 -6.86
CA GLU A 6 -23.88 5.79 -6.99
C GLU A 6 -24.59 6.69 -5.97
N CYS A 7 -25.90 6.54 -5.79
CA CYS A 7 -26.62 7.25 -4.73
C CYS A 7 -26.10 6.92 -3.33
N TYR A 8 -25.69 5.67 -3.07
CA TYR A 8 -25.09 5.30 -1.78
C TYR A 8 -23.69 5.88 -1.59
N LEU A 9 -22.89 6.01 -2.66
CA LEU A 9 -21.62 6.75 -2.58
C LEU A 9 -21.86 8.22 -2.26
N GLU A 10 -22.84 8.86 -2.90
CA GLU A 10 -23.23 10.24 -2.63
C GLU A 10 -23.77 10.44 -1.20
N ALA A 11 -24.45 9.42 -0.66
CA ALA A 11 -24.98 9.42 0.71
C ALA A 11 -23.97 9.00 1.78
N ALA A 12 -22.68 8.83 1.43
CA ALA A 12 -21.63 8.33 2.32
C ALA A 12 -21.95 6.98 2.99
N ALA A 13 -22.67 6.11 2.28
CA ALA A 13 -23.00 4.73 2.67
C ALA A 13 -22.33 3.68 1.75
N PRO A 14 -20.98 3.68 1.61
CA PRO A 14 -20.29 2.85 0.64
C PRO A 14 -20.33 1.34 0.92
N ALA A 15 -20.68 0.89 2.13
CA ALA A 15 -20.93 -0.54 2.38
C ALA A 15 -22.18 -1.04 1.60
N ASP A 16 -23.24 -0.23 1.57
CA ASP A 16 -24.43 -0.54 0.76
C ASP A 16 -24.15 -0.33 -0.74
N ALA A 17 -23.32 0.65 -1.11
CA ALA A 17 -22.81 0.78 -2.47
C ALA A 17 -22.03 -0.46 -2.92
N ALA A 18 -21.14 -0.98 -2.09
CA ALA A 18 -20.34 -2.18 -2.37
C ALA A 18 -21.23 -3.42 -2.56
N ARG A 19 -22.28 -3.58 -1.75
CA ARG A 19 -23.29 -4.62 -1.95
C ARG A 19 -24.04 -4.46 -3.27
N CYS A 20 -24.38 -3.23 -3.64
CA CYS A 20 -25.00 -2.94 -4.94
C CYS A 20 -24.05 -3.21 -6.12
N PHE A 21 -22.75 -2.93 -5.97
CA PHE A 21 -21.73 -3.26 -6.97
C PHE A 21 -21.54 -4.77 -7.13
N LEU A 22 -21.44 -5.52 -6.02
CA LEU A 22 -21.40 -6.99 -6.08
C LEU A 22 -22.64 -7.57 -6.76
N ALA A 23 -23.83 -7.09 -6.41
CA ALA A 23 -25.08 -7.53 -7.04
C ALA A 23 -25.18 -7.14 -8.54
N ALA A 24 -24.39 -6.14 -8.97
CA ALA A 24 -24.29 -5.73 -10.36
C ALA A 24 -23.15 -6.43 -11.14
N GLY A 25 -22.37 -7.30 -10.49
CA GLY A 25 -21.21 -7.94 -11.12
C GLY A 25 -19.99 -7.01 -11.26
N GLU A 26 -19.86 -6.01 -10.37
CA GLU A 26 -18.76 -5.04 -10.33
C GLU A 26 -17.88 -5.20 -9.05
N PRO A 27 -17.29 -6.39 -8.81
CA PRO A 27 -16.55 -6.67 -7.58
C PRO A 27 -15.32 -5.79 -7.36
N ILE A 28 -14.65 -5.28 -8.40
CA ILE A 28 -13.53 -4.34 -8.23
C ILE A 28 -14.01 -3.00 -7.64
N ARG A 29 -15.15 -2.47 -8.13
CA ARG A 29 -15.74 -1.24 -7.57
C ARG A 29 -16.21 -1.47 -6.13
N ALA A 30 -16.74 -2.66 -5.84
CA ALA A 30 -17.08 -3.06 -4.48
C ALA A 30 -15.84 -3.11 -3.57
N ALA A 31 -14.74 -3.70 -4.03
CA ALA A 31 -13.50 -3.80 -3.27
C ALA A 31 -12.94 -2.43 -2.90
N VAL A 32 -12.93 -1.47 -3.85
CA VAL A 32 -12.51 -0.09 -3.58
C VAL A 32 -13.40 0.56 -2.51
N ALA A 33 -14.72 0.44 -2.64
CA ALA A 33 -15.67 0.98 -1.65
C ALA A 33 -15.49 0.34 -0.25
N TYR A 34 -15.15 -0.95 -0.19
CA TYR A 34 -14.83 -1.62 1.07
C TYR A 34 -13.50 -1.13 1.68
N VAL A 35 -12.46 -0.87 0.87
CA VAL A 35 -11.19 -0.31 1.35
C VAL A 35 -11.39 1.07 1.98
N GLU A 36 -12.23 1.92 1.39
CA GLU A 36 -12.55 3.25 1.92
C GLU A 36 -13.21 3.20 3.31
N GLN A 37 -13.90 2.10 3.64
CA GLN A 37 -14.53 1.88 4.94
C GLN A 37 -13.74 0.99 5.89
N ALA A 38 -12.47 0.70 5.55
CA ALA A 38 -11.65 -0.22 6.31
C ALA A 38 -12.25 -1.65 6.46
N MET A 39 -13.17 -2.04 5.57
CA MET A 39 -13.73 -3.39 5.46
C MET A 39 -12.77 -4.28 4.65
N TYR A 40 -11.57 -4.45 5.18
CA TYR A 40 -10.44 -4.99 4.40
C TYR A 40 -10.58 -6.47 4.04
N ARG A 41 -11.32 -7.25 4.84
CA ARG A 41 -11.54 -8.67 4.56
C ARG A 41 -12.50 -8.84 3.38
N GLU A 42 -13.60 -8.09 3.39
CA GLU A 42 -14.57 -8.05 2.30
C GLU A 42 -13.94 -7.50 1.01
N ALA A 43 -13.07 -6.50 1.12
CA ALA A 43 -12.28 -6.02 0.00
C ALA A 43 -11.35 -7.11 -0.57
N ALA A 44 -10.64 -7.83 0.30
CA ALA A 44 -9.75 -8.92 -0.11
C ALA A 44 -10.50 -10.05 -0.82
N ASP A 45 -11.69 -10.42 -0.33
CA ASP A 45 -12.56 -11.43 -0.93
C ASP A 45 -13.07 -10.98 -2.30
N ALA A 46 -13.48 -9.72 -2.45
CA ALA A 46 -13.93 -9.15 -3.72
C ALA A 46 -12.80 -9.04 -4.76
N TYR A 47 -11.58 -8.71 -4.34
CA TYR A 47 -10.41 -8.79 -5.23
C TYR A 47 -10.08 -10.23 -5.62
N LEU A 48 -10.22 -11.17 -4.68
CA LEU A 48 -9.91 -12.58 -4.93
C LEU A 48 -10.88 -13.20 -5.93
N SER A 49 -12.16 -12.86 -5.89
CA SER A 49 -13.16 -13.38 -6.84
C SER A 49 -12.87 -13.01 -8.30
N GLU A 50 -12.14 -11.93 -8.52
CA GLU A 50 -11.69 -11.46 -9.85
C GLU A 50 -10.25 -11.87 -10.18
N GLY A 51 -9.62 -12.70 -9.34
CA GLY A 51 -8.23 -13.11 -9.56
C GLY A 51 -7.20 -11.99 -9.33
N GLN A 52 -7.53 -10.92 -8.60
CA GLN A 52 -6.60 -9.85 -8.23
C GLN A 52 -5.72 -10.24 -7.05
N PHE A 53 -4.97 -11.34 -7.21
CA PHE A 53 -4.22 -11.98 -6.13
C PHE A 53 -3.22 -11.06 -5.42
N LEU A 54 -2.63 -10.10 -6.14
CA LEU A 54 -1.64 -9.18 -5.58
C LEU A 54 -2.27 -8.25 -4.52
N TRP A 55 -3.42 -7.65 -4.85
CA TRP A 55 -4.15 -6.78 -3.94
C TRP A 55 -4.75 -7.55 -2.77
N THR A 56 -5.32 -8.73 -3.04
CA THR A 56 -5.78 -9.65 -1.98
C THR A 56 -4.65 -9.97 -1.01
N ALA A 57 -3.48 -10.40 -1.50
CA ALA A 57 -2.36 -10.78 -0.64
C ALA A 57 -1.83 -9.59 0.19
N TRP A 58 -1.77 -8.39 -0.40
CA TRP A 58 -1.39 -7.18 0.34
C TRP A 58 -2.38 -6.83 1.44
N LEU A 59 -3.69 -6.80 1.15
CA LEU A 59 -4.71 -6.51 2.16
C LEU A 59 -4.69 -7.53 3.29
N LEU A 60 -4.57 -8.81 2.97
CA LEU A 60 -4.45 -9.88 3.96
C LEU A 60 -3.22 -9.67 4.86
N ALA A 61 -2.04 -9.39 4.28
CA ALA A 61 -0.80 -9.25 5.03
C ALA A 61 -0.74 -7.95 5.87
N HIS A 62 -1.22 -6.83 5.32
CA HIS A 62 -0.99 -5.52 5.91
C HIS A 62 -2.18 -5.00 6.73
N ARG A 63 -3.41 -5.22 6.27
CA ARG A 63 -4.61 -4.62 6.85
C ARG A 63 -5.45 -5.59 7.67
N VAL A 64 -5.49 -6.86 7.30
CA VAL A 64 -6.27 -7.91 7.97
C VAL A 64 -5.44 -8.71 8.98
N ASP A 65 -4.10 -8.70 8.82
CA ASP A 65 -3.14 -9.49 9.61
C ASP A 65 -3.28 -11.02 9.43
N ASP A 66 -3.80 -11.46 8.29
CA ASP A 66 -3.92 -12.87 7.89
C ASP A 66 -2.67 -13.33 7.12
N ILE A 67 -1.55 -13.36 7.83
CA ILE A 67 -0.21 -13.60 7.25
C ILE A 67 -0.13 -14.95 6.53
N GLN A 68 -0.81 -15.97 7.05
CA GLN A 68 -0.78 -17.32 6.46
C GLN A 68 -1.46 -17.33 5.08
N SER A 69 -2.63 -16.72 4.97
CA SER A 69 -3.36 -16.68 3.70
C SER A 69 -2.64 -15.82 2.66
N ALA A 70 -2.05 -14.68 3.09
CA ALA A 70 -1.20 -13.88 2.22
C ALA A 70 0.03 -14.67 1.74
N ARG A 71 0.72 -15.39 2.64
CA ARG A 71 1.90 -16.19 2.29
C ARG A 71 1.57 -17.31 1.30
N ALA A 72 0.44 -17.99 1.47
CA ALA A 72 -0.02 -19.01 0.53
C ALA A 72 -0.18 -18.45 -0.90
N LEU A 73 -0.72 -17.23 -1.05
CA LEU A 73 -0.86 -16.57 -2.36
C LEU A 73 0.51 -16.21 -2.96
N VAL A 74 1.45 -15.74 -2.14
CA VAL A 74 2.82 -15.43 -2.58
C VAL A 74 3.54 -16.70 -3.06
N GLU A 75 3.42 -17.80 -2.32
CA GLU A 75 4.09 -19.07 -2.63
C GLU A 75 3.52 -19.73 -3.88
N GLN A 76 2.20 -19.66 -4.10
CA GLN A 76 1.55 -20.15 -5.33
C GLN A 76 2.08 -19.46 -6.59
N ARG A 77 2.49 -18.19 -6.50
CA ARG A 77 3.06 -17.45 -7.63
C ARG A 77 4.46 -17.93 -8.01
N GLY A 78 5.21 -18.51 -7.07
CA GLY A 78 6.58 -18.98 -7.32
C GLY A 78 7.60 -17.84 -7.42
N GLN A 79 8.22 -17.67 -8.59
CA GLN A 79 9.28 -16.68 -8.79
C GLN A 79 8.71 -15.25 -8.85
N LEU A 80 9.26 -14.35 -8.02
CA LEU A 80 8.74 -13.00 -7.82
C LEU A 80 9.70 -11.96 -8.40
N ASP A 81 9.69 -11.77 -9.72
CA ASP A 81 10.47 -10.70 -10.35
C ASP A 81 9.77 -9.33 -10.27
N ASP A 82 8.48 -9.31 -9.89
CA ASP A 82 7.71 -8.08 -9.66
C ASP A 82 7.92 -7.57 -8.23
N ILE A 83 8.43 -6.34 -8.11
CA ILE A 83 8.72 -5.68 -6.83
C ILE A 83 7.52 -5.63 -5.89
N ARG A 84 6.29 -5.56 -6.41
CA ARG A 84 5.08 -5.53 -5.58
C ARG A 84 4.87 -6.86 -4.85
N TRP A 85 5.12 -7.98 -5.54
CA TRP A 85 5.06 -9.29 -4.90
C TRP A 85 6.19 -9.51 -3.89
N GLN A 86 7.38 -8.97 -4.17
CA GLN A 86 8.48 -8.98 -3.21
C GLN A 86 8.12 -8.18 -1.95
N LEU A 87 7.42 -7.06 -2.07
CA LEU A 87 6.92 -6.28 -0.94
C LEU A 87 5.85 -7.03 -0.12
N VAL A 88 4.91 -7.74 -0.77
CA VAL A 88 3.97 -8.62 -0.03
C VAL A 88 4.75 -9.68 0.76
N ARG A 89 5.71 -10.35 0.12
CA ARG A 89 6.55 -11.35 0.80
C ARG A 89 7.31 -10.74 1.98
N ALA A 90 7.93 -9.58 1.77
CA ALA A 90 8.66 -8.86 2.79
C ALA A 90 7.77 -8.46 3.96
N ARG A 91 6.51 -8.08 3.71
CA ARG A 91 5.52 -7.79 4.76
C ARG A 91 5.19 -9.03 5.60
N CYS A 92 5.03 -10.18 4.96
CA CYS A 92 4.81 -11.46 5.65
C CYS A 92 6.04 -11.88 6.47
N ASP A 93 7.24 -11.73 5.91
CA ASP A 93 8.51 -12.03 6.57
C ASP A 93 8.72 -11.11 7.79
N ALA A 94 8.42 -9.81 7.67
CA ALA A 94 8.47 -8.84 8.77
C ALA A 94 7.50 -9.18 9.91
N ALA A 95 6.29 -9.66 9.59
CA ALA A 95 5.29 -10.06 10.59
C ALA A 95 5.76 -11.23 11.47
N GLN A 96 6.65 -12.06 10.94
CA GLN A 96 7.16 -13.26 11.58
C GLN A 96 8.58 -13.06 12.16
N ASP A 97 9.12 -11.84 12.05
CA ASP A 97 10.49 -11.49 12.45
C ASP A 97 11.55 -12.40 11.80
N ILE A 98 11.38 -12.69 10.51
CA ILE A 98 12.32 -13.51 9.72
C ILE A 98 12.93 -12.72 8.57
N HIS A 99 14.16 -13.08 8.21
CA HIS A 99 14.83 -12.63 6.99
C HIS A 99 14.97 -11.10 6.83
N ALA A 100 15.28 -10.38 7.91
CA ALA A 100 15.47 -8.93 7.88
C ALA A 100 16.47 -8.48 6.79
N GLU A 101 17.54 -9.25 6.56
CA GLU A 101 18.52 -8.99 5.50
C GLU A 101 17.90 -8.97 4.10
N ARG A 102 17.00 -9.92 3.81
CA ARG A 102 16.31 -10.00 2.52
C ARG A 102 15.34 -8.83 2.36
N ILE A 103 14.63 -8.47 3.43
CA ILE A 103 13.69 -7.35 3.39
C ILE A 103 14.43 -6.05 3.08
N LEU A 104 15.59 -5.82 3.71
CA LEU A 104 16.42 -4.64 3.43
C LEU A 104 16.89 -4.57 1.97
N LEU A 105 17.17 -5.72 1.33
CA LEU A 105 17.49 -5.75 -0.11
C LEU A 105 16.31 -5.27 -0.95
N VAL A 106 15.09 -5.76 -0.68
CA VAL A 106 13.87 -5.36 -1.38
C VAL A 106 13.61 -3.85 -1.19
N LEU A 107 13.77 -3.33 0.02
CA LEU A 107 13.62 -1.88 0.26
C LEU A 107 14.69 -1.07 -0.47
N GLY A 108 15.91 -1.59 -0.60
CA GLY A 108 16.96 -0.99 -1.42
C GLY A 108 16.64 -0.97 -2.91
N ASP A 109 15.99 -2.01 -3.44
CA ASP A 109 15.48 -2.05 -4.81
C ASP A 109 14.39 -1.00 -5.04
N VAL A 110 13.46 -0.85 -4.08
CA VAL A 110 12.43 0.21 -4.14
C VAL A 110 13.06 1.60 -4.14
N GLN A 111 14.04 1.86 -3.28
CA GLN A 111 14.74 3.15 -3.24
C GLN A 111 15.42 3.47 -4.59
N ARG A 112 16.04 2.48 -5.22
CA ARG A 112 16.61 2.63 -6.56
C ARG A 112 15.55 2.94 -7.60
N LEU A 113 14.42 2.21 -7.57
CA LEU A 113 13.32 2.39 -8.51
C LEU A 113 12.68 3.78 -8.40
N GLN A 114 12.50 4.29 -7.18
CA GLN A 114 11.85 5.58 -6.92
C GLN A 114 12.75 6.79 -7.13
N ALA A 115 14.07 6.61 -7.18
CA ALA A 115 15.01 7.72 -7.37
C ALA A 115 15.04 8.27 -8.82
N TRP A 116 14.32 7.66 -9.76
CA TRP A 116 14.26 8.08 -11.16
C TRP A 116 13.02 8.93 -11.45
N PRO A 117 13.08 9.90 -12.38
CA PRO A 117 11.90 10.60 -12.90
C PRO A 117 10.88 9.59 -13.43
N ASP A 118 9.59 9.82 -13.17
CA ASP A 118 8.49 8.85 -13.42
C ASP A 118 8.63 7.54 -12.60
N GLY A 119 9.40 7.59 -11.51
CA GLY A 119 9.54 6.51 -10.54
C GLY A 119 8.18 5.95 -10.13
N ALA A 120 8.13 4.62 -9.96
CA ALA A 120 6.89 3.86 -9.98
C ALA A 120 5.76 4.48 -9.14
N ALA A 121 4.59 4.62 -9.77
CA ALA A 121 3.38 5.13 -9.15
C ALA A 121 2.98 4.35 -7.88
N ASP A 122 2.12 5.00 -7.10
CA ASP A 122 1.24 4.39 -6.09
C ASP A 122 0.78 2.98 -6.57
N PRO A 123 1.03 1.88 -5.81
CA PRO A 123 1.24 1.83 -4.36
C PRO A 123 2.63 1.39 -3.86
N ILE A 124 3.67 1.37 -4.70
CA ILE A 124 5.00 0.84 -4.30
C ILE A 124 5.62 1.61 -3.14
N GLU A 125 5.50 2.95 -3.13
CA GLU A 125 5.99 3.79 -2.03
C GLU A 125 5.28 3.46 -0.70
N GLU A 126 3.94 3.46 -0.72
CA GLU A 126 3.13 3.16 0.46
C GLU A 126 3.48 1.78 1.03
N TRP A 127 3.60 0.78 0.15
CA TRP A 127 3.87 -0.59 0.56
C TRP A 127 5.26 -0.74 1.17
N ALA A 128 6.27 -0.11 0.57
CA ALA A 128 7.62 -0.14 1.09
C ALA A 128 7.74 0.57 2.45
N VAL A 129 7.05 1.71 2.61
CA VAL A 129 6.97 2.43 3.90
C VAL A 129 6.27 1.56 4.96
N ALA A 130 5.18 0.88 4.61
CA ALA A 130 4.48 -0.03 5.50
C ALA A 130 5.37 -1.22 5.93
N VAL A 131 6.16 -1.79 5.03
CA VAL A 131 7.14 -2.85 5.34
C VAL A 131 8.25 -2.33 6.27
N ALA A 132 8.82 -1.15 5.98
CA ALA A 132 9.83 -0.52 6.84
C ALA A 132 9.30 -0.22 8.25
N THR A 133 8.03 0.20 8.34
CA THR A 133 7.33 0.46 9.61
C THR A 133 7.13 -0.84 10.39
N ALA A 134 6.70 -1.92 9.72
CA ALA A 134 6.55 -3.24 10.34
C ALA A 134 7.88 -3.78 10.90
N LEU A 135 9.00 -3.49 10.22
CA LEU A 135 10.35 -3.82 10.70
C LEU A 135 10.87 -2.91 11.83
N ARG A 136 10.11 -1.87 12.23
CA ARG A 136 10.57 -0.84 13.18
C ARG A 136 11.85 -0.14 12.71
N ARG A 137 11.94 0.12 11.40
CA ARG A 137 13.08 0.77 10.74
C ARG A 137 12.66 2.11 10.13
N PRO A 138 12.44 3.15 10.95
CA PRO A 138 12.06 4.47 10.45
C PRO A 138 13.10 5.10 9.52
N ASP A 139 14.37 4.73 9.67
CA ASP A 139 15.44 5.12 8.76
C ASP A 139 15.16 4.66 7.33
N GLN A 140 14.63 3.45 7.14
CA GLN A 140 14.30 2.93 5.82
C GLN A 140 13.07 3.62 5.23
N ALA A 141 12.04 3.90 6.05
CA ALA A 141 10.89 4.68 5.61
C ALA A 141 11.30 6.09 5.15
N ALA A 142 12.17 6.76 5.90
CA ALA A 142 12.74 8.05 5.53
C ALA A 142 13.55 7.99 4.21
N LEU A 143 14.35 6.94 4.01
CA LEU A 143 15.11 6.76 2.77
C LEU A 143 14.20 6.55 1.55
N ILE A 144 13.08 5.85 1.72
CA ILE A 144 12.08 5.67 0.67
C ILE A 144 11.46 7.01 0.28
N PHE A 145 10.92 7.77 1.24
CA PHE A 145 10.36 9.10 0.97
C PHE A 145 11.39 10.06 0.34
N ALA A 146 12.64 10.01 0.81
CA ALA A 146 13.72 10.80 0.23
C ALA A 146 14.02 10.37 -1.22
N ALA A 147 13.94 9.08 -1.54
CA ALA A 147 14.07 8.60 -2.92
C ALA A 147 12.92 9.11 -3.79
N SER A 148 11.67 9.00 -3.32
CA SER A 148 10.49 9.52 -4.01
C SER A 148 10.57 11.02 -4.29
N ALA A 149 11.00 11.80 -3.30
CA ALA A 149 11.16 13.24 -3.45
C ALA A 149 12.23 13.60 -4.49
N ARG A 150 13.35 12.84 -4.53
CA ARG A 150 14.38 13.00 -5.56
C ARG A 150 13.90 12.58 -6.95
N GLY A 151 13.06 11.56 -7.03
CA GLY A 151 12.42 11.12 -8.28
C GLY A 151 11.31 12.05 -8.78
N GLY A 152 11.01 13.14 -8.06
CA GLY A 152 9.97 14.10 -8.46
C GLY A 152 8.54 13.62 -8.18
N SER A 153 8.34 12.63 -7.31
CA SER A 153 7.00 12.17 -6.93
C SER A 153 6.25 13.29 -6.22
N ALA A 154 5.18 13.77 -6.85
CA ALA A 154 4.36 14.85 -6.33
C ALA A 154 3.80 14.50 -4.94
N GLY A 155 3.96 15.42 -3.99
CA GLY A 155 3.45 15.24 -2.62
C GLY A 155 4.22 14.24 -1.75
N ALA A 156 5.35 13.68 -2.19
CA ALA A 156 6.15 12.75 -1.37
C ALA A 156 6.54 13.33 -0.01
N VAL A 157 6.87 14.62 0.03
CA VAL A 157 7.21 15.35 1.27
C VAL A 157 6.01 15.49 2.20
N VAL A 158 4.82 15.73 1.64
CA VAL A 158 3.58 15.80 2.42
C VAL A 158 3.27 14.42 3.01
N ARG A 159 3.32 13.36 2.20
CA ARG A 159 3.13 11.98 2.67
C ARG A 159 4.16 11.57 3.72
N TRP A 160 5.41 12.02 3.61
CA TRP A 160 6.44 11.79 4.63
C TRP A 160 6.06 12.44 5.96
N ARG A 161 5.65 13.70 5.95
CA ARG A 161 5.18 14.41 7.15
C ARG A 161 3.96 13.73 7.78
N ASP A 162 2.99 13.35 6.96
CA ASP A 162 1.76 12.70 7.42
C ASP A 162 2.05 11.33 8.03
N TRP A 163 2.92 10.53 7.40
CA TRP A 163 3.39 9.27 7.96
C TRP A 163 4.09 9.49 9.31
N PHE A 164 5.05 10.42 9.38
CA PHE A 164 5.81 10.66 10.60
C PHE A 164 4.90 11.11 11.75
N LYS A 165 3.97 12.03 11.47
CA LYS A 165 2.97 12.48 12.45
C LYS A 165 2.06 11.36 12.93
N ARG A 166 1.63 10.47 12.05
CA ARG A 166 0.81 9.31 12.43
C ARG A 166 1.56 8.32 13.31
N GLU A 167 2.81 8.01 12.97
CA GLU A 167 3.59 6.98 13.69
C GLU A 167 4.19 7.50 15.01
N TYR A 168 4.60 8.76 15.07
CA TYR A 168 5.32 9.33 16.21
C TYR A 168 4.55 10.41 16.99
N GLY A 169 3.41 10.88 16.46
CA GLY A 169 2.64 11.96 17.08
C GLY A 169 3.29 13.35 16.98
N GLU A 170 4.41 13.47 16.27
CA GLU A 170 5.22 14.68 16.16
C GLU A 170 5.24 15.23 14.74
N GLU A 171 5.53 16.52 14.59
CA GLU A 171 5.69 17.13 13.28
C GLU A 171 7.12 16.95 12.77
N LEU A 172 7.27 16.40 11.57
CA LEU A 172 8.56 16.21 10.95
C LEU A 172 9.12 17.54 10.43
N VAL A 173 10.22 17.99 11.04
CA VAL A 173 10.99 19.14 10.56
C VAL A 173 12.02 18.65 9.55
N LEU A 174 11.78 18.95 8.27
CA LEU A 174 12.71 18.63 7.19
C LEU A 174 13.73 19.76 6.97
N PRO A 175 14.96 19.45 6.55
CA PRO A 175 15.95 20.45 6.18
C PRO A 175 15.45 21.38 5.05
N PRO A 176 15.86 22.67 5.05
CA PRO A 176 15.55 23.58 3.97
C PRO A 176 16.04 23.03 2.62
N GLY A 177 15.21 23.14 1.58
CA GLY A 177 15.47 22.60 0.23
C GLY A 177 14.75 21.28 -0.11
N LEU A 178 14.20 20.56 0.87
CA LEU A 178 13.33 19.40 0.63
C LEU A 178 11.82 19.75 0.66
N GLY A 179 11.44 20.88 1.27
CA GLY A 179 10.04 21.27 1.50
C GLY A 179 9.38 22.16 0.44
N GLU A 180 10.14 22.68 -0.51
CA GLU A 180 9.72 23.74 -1.45
C GLU A 180 9.72 23.26 -2.90
N GLY A 181 9.14 22.07 -3.14
CA GLY A 181 8.83 21.62 -4.50
C GLY A 181 7.74 22.51 -5.10
N ASN A 182 8.15 23.46 -5.93
CA ASN A 182 7.37 24.48 -6.63
C ASN A 182 6.00 24.00 -7.13
N GLY A 183 4.94 24.62 -6.60
CA GLY A 183 3.76 24.90 -7.40
C GLY A 183 4.11 26.01 -8.40
N GLN A 184 4.37 25.62 -9.64
CA GLN A 184 4.24 26.49 -10.81
C GLN A 184 3.41 25.76 -11.86
#